data_AF-A0A968A616-F1
#
_entry.id   AF-A0A968A616-F1
#
_cell.length_a   1.000
_cell.length_b   1.000
_cell.length_c   1.000
_cell.angle_alpha   90.00
_cell.angle_beta   90.00
_cell.angle_gamma   90.00
#
_symmetry.space_group_name_H-M   'P 1'
#
loop_
_entity.id
_entity.type
_entity.pdbx_description
1 polymer ?
#
loop_
_entity_poly.entity_id
_entity_poly.type
_entity_poly.pdbx_seq_one_letter_code
_entity_poly.pdbx_strand_id
1 'polypeptide(L)' 'LIDFNYDVEPLPGKFPLPGIGPFSLLQESEMNHWGKMMFRWMYWNILLKGKEMPITAQMSMAGKWN' A
#
# COMPACT_ATOMS: atom_id res chain seq x y z
N LEU A 1 -5.39 -0.85 4.88
CA LEU A 1 -4.01 -1.26 4.53
C LEU A 1 -3.03 -0.46 5.40
N ILE A 2 -1.74 -0.80 5.45
CA ILE A 2 -0.75 -0.10 6.27
C ILE A 2 0.49 0.17 5.41
N ASP A 3 1.01 1.40 5.50
CA ASP A 3 2.26 1.84 4.88
C ASP A 3 3.04 2.68 5.91
N PHE A 4 4.27 2.29 6.22
CA PHE A 4 5.03 2.73 7.40
C PHE A 4 6.54 2.83 7.12
N ASN A 5 7.27 3.53 8.00
CA ASN A 5 8.74 3.54 8.05
C ASN A 5 9.22 3.57 9.52
N TYR A 6 10.52 3.77 9.74
CA TYR A 6 11.11 3.79 11.09
C TYR A 6 11.00 5.14 11.82
N ASP A 7 10.75 6.22 11.09
CA ASP A 7 10.80 7.58 11.65
C ASP A 7 9.41 8.11 12.04
N VAL A 8 8.35 7.62 11.39
CA VAL A 8 7.00 8.13 11.51
C VAL A 8 6.02 6.97 11.72
N GLU A 9 5.10 7.16 12.66
CA GLU A 9 4.04 6.19 12.92
C GLU A 9 3.12 6.00 11.69
N PRO A 10 2.47 4.83 11.52
CA PRO A 10 1.53 4.63 10.43
C PRO A 10 0.38 5.64 10.49
N LEU A 11 0.08 6.26 9.35
CA LEU A 11 -0.98 7.28 9.24
C LEU A 11 -2.15 6.80 8.37
N PRO A 12 -3.38 7.30 8.62
CA PRO A 12 -4.48 7.17 7.67
C PRO A 12 -4.18 7.98 6.40
N GLY A 13 -4.79 7.57 5.28
CA GLY A 13 -4.38 8.10 3.98
C GLY A 13 -4.99 7.40 2.78
N LYS A 14 -4.56 7.82 1.59
CA LYS A 14 -4.81 7.14 0.31
C LYS A 14 -3.52 6.65 -0.33
N PHE A 15 -3.55 5.42 -0.85
CA PHE A 15 -2.40 4.75 -1.48
C PHE A 15 -2.81 3.99 -2.75
N PRO A 16 -1.93 3.83 -3.76
CA PRO A 16 -0.62 4.49 -3.91
C PRO A 16 -0.72 5.91 -4.47
N LEU A 17 -1.89 6.30 -5.00
CA LEU A 17 -2.10 7.65 -5.54
C LEU A 17 -2.61 8.58 -4.43
N PRO A 18 -1.91 9.71 -4.15
CA PRO A 18 -2.37 10.68 -3.16
C PRO A 18 -3.79 11.18 -3.46
N GLY A 19 -4.66 11.18 -2.45
CA GLY A 19 -6.04 11.70 -2.53
C GLY A 19 -7.05 10.81 -3.28
N ILE A 20 -6.66 10.15 -4.38
CA ILE A 20 -7.57 9.37 -5.24
C ILE A 20 -7.26 7.87 -5.30
N GLY A 21 -6.21 7.42 -4.61
CA GLY A 21 -5.77 6.03 -4.61
C GLY A 21 -6.86 5.07 -4.13
N PRO A 22 -6.94 3.85 -4.71
CA PRO A 22 -8.01 2.91 -4.41
C PRO A 22 -7.98 2.43 -2.95
N PHE A 23 -6.81 2.45 -2.29
CA PHE A 23 -6.65 1.92 -0.96
C PHE A 23 -6.74 3.00 0.11
N SER A 24 -7.56 2.76 1.14
CA SER A 24 -7.57 3.57 2.36
C SER A 24 -6.59 2.99 3.39
N LEU A 25 -5.67 3.77 3.90
CA LEU A 25 -4.78 3.35 4.99
C LEU A 25 -5.51 3.44 6.34
N LEU A 26 -5.21 2.49 7.23
CA LEU A 26 -5.80 2.38 8.59
C LEU A 26 -7.34 2.40 8.64
N GLN A 27 -7.99 1.96 7.57
CA GLN A 27 -9.44 1.89 7.46
C GLN A 27 -9.88 0.55 6.89
N GLU A 28 -11.07 0.09 7.28
CA GLU A 28 -11.75 -1.01 6.62
C GLU A 28 -12.37 -0.55 5.30
N SER A 29 -12.10 -1.29 4.23
CA SER A 29 -12.75 -1.09 2.93
C SER A 29 -12.70 -2.37 2.11
N GLU A 30 -13.70 -2.58 1.25
CA GLU A 30 -13.73 -3.72 0.34
C GLU A 30 -12.51 -3.70 -0.61
N MET A 31 -12.13 -2.52 -1.07
CA MET A 31 -10.95 -2.35 -1.94
C MET A 31 -9.66 -2.80 -1.22
N ASN A 32 -9.52 -2.53 0.08
CA ASN A 32 -8.40 -3.05 0.87
C ASN A 32 -8.42 -4.58 0.96
N HIS A 33 -9.60 -5.19 1.07
CA HIS A 33 -9.73 -6.64 1.09
C HIS A 33 -9.26 -7.26 -0.23
N TRP A 34 -9.78 -6.77 -1.36
CA TRP A 34 -9.36 -7.20 -2.69
C TRP A 34 -7.87 -6.95 -2.94
N GLY A 35 -7.35 -5.79 -2.51
CA GLY A 35 -5.92 -5.48 -2.56
C GLY A 35 -5.06 -6.50 -1.80
N LYS A 36 -5.46 -6.90 -0.59
CA LYS A 36 -4.77 -7.95 0.19
C LYS A 36 -4.75 -9.30 -0.54
N MET A 37 -5.83 -9.65 -1.25
CA MET A 37 -5.86 -10.87 -2.08
C MET A 37 -4.93 -10.74 -3.29
N MET A 38 -4.87 -9.58 -3.94
CA MET A 38 -3.94 -9.31 -5.03
C MET A 38 -2.47 -9.44 -4.59
N PHE A 39 -2.10 -9.02 -3.38
CA PHE A 39 -0.74 -9.22 -2.84
C PHE A 39 -0.33 -10.71 -2.80
N ARG A 40 -1.27 -11.64 -2.55
CA ARG A 40 -0.98 -13.08 -2.61
C ARG A 40 -0.57 -13.52 -4.01
N TRP A 41 -1.27 -13.04 -5.04
CA TRP A 41 -0.91 -13.33 -6.42
C TRP A 41 0.44 -12.71 -6.81
N MET A 42 0.66 -11.46 -6.39
CA MET A 42 1.88 -10.71 -6.68
C MET A 42 3.13 -11.35 -6.05
N TYR A 43 3.00 -11.93 -4.86
CA TYR A 43 4.07 -12.70 -4.22
C TYR A 43 4.61 -13.82 -5.14
N TRP A 44 3.72 -14.67 -5.65
CA TRP A 44 4.11 -15.82 -6.49
C TRP A 44 4.52 -15.42 -7.92
N ASN A 45 3.93 -14.36 -8.48
CA ASN A 45 4.12 -14.01 -9.89
C ASN A 45 5.10 -12.86 -10.16
N ILE A 46 5.43 -12.07 -9.15
CA ILE A 46 6.35 -10.93 -9.25
C ILE A 46 7.51 -11.14 -8.28
N LEU A 47 7.24 -11.19 -6.97
CA LEU A 47 8.29 -11.15 -5.95
C LEU A 47 9.23 -12.35 -6.01
N LEU A 48 8.69 -13.58 -6.01
CA LEU A 48 9.51 -14.79 -6.08
C LEU A 48 10.24 -14.97 -7.41
N LYS A 49 9.79 -14.29 -8.47
CA LYS A 49 10.46 -14.29 -9.77
C LYS A 49 11.52 -13.20 -9.88
N GLY A 50 11.74 -12.42 -8.82
CA GLY A 50 12.70 -11.32 -8.80
C GLY A 50 12.33 -10.16 -9.73
N LYS A 51 11.05 -10.00 -10.07
CA LYS A 51 10.58 -8.88 -10.89
C LYS A 51 10.42 -7.62 -10.04
N GLU A 52 10.59 -6.47 -10.66
CA GLU A 52 10.34 -5.18 -10.01
C GLU A 52 8.87 -5.03 -9.61
N MET A 53 8.65 -4.50 -8.40
CA MET A 53 7.32 -4.26 -7.88
C MET A 53 6.76 -2.96 -8.47
N PRO A 54 5.45 -2.89 -8.78
CA PRO A 54 4.82 -1.68 -9.29
C PRO A 54 4.54 -0.64 -8.19
N ILE A 55 5.38 -0.58 -7.16
CA ILE A 55 5.32 0.33 -6.01
C ILE A 55 6.74 0.60 -5.50
N THR A 56 6.96 1.77 -4.89
CA THR A 56 8.24 2.10 -4.24
C THR A 56 8.38 1.33 -2.92
N ALA A 57 9.62 1.02 -2.52
CA ALA A 57 9.89 0.37 -1.23
C ALA A 57 9.81 1.35 -0.05
N GLN A 58 9.90 2.64 -0.35
CA GLN A 58 10.00 3.74 0.59
C GLN A 58 8.61 4.34 0.78
N MET A 59 8.28 4.58 2.04
CA MET A 59 7.08 5.27 2.44
C MET A 59 7.07 6.71 1.91
N SER A 60 5.94 7.15 1.36
CA SER A 60 5.72 8.56 0.99
C SER A 60 4.71 9.20 1.94
N MET A 61 4.92 10.47 2.29
CA MET A 61 3.95 11.26 3.05
C MET A 61 2.81 11.79 2.16
N ALA A 62 2.95 11.70 0.85
CA ALA A 62 1.93 12.20 -0.07
C ALA A 62 0.63 11.38 0.08
N GLY A 63 -0.48 12.08 0.34
CA GLY A 63 -1.80 11.46 0.51
C GLY A 63 -2.08 10.88 1.90
N LYS A 64 -1.15 11.03 2.85
CA LYS A 64 -1.37 10.74 4.27
C LYS A 64 -1.79 11.99 5.02
N TRP A 65 -2.60 11.84 6.07
CA TRP A 65 -3.06 12.95 6.90
C TRP A 65 -2.91 12.62 8.39
N ASN A 66 -2.70 13.68 9.19
CA ASN A 66 -2.63 13.64 10.64
C ASN A 66 -4.02 13.87 11.26
#